data_AF-A0A9D6XP92-F1
#
_entry.id   AF-A0A9D6XP92-F1
#
_cell.length_a   1.000
_cell.length_b   1.000
_cell.length_c   1.000
_cell.angle_alpha   90.00
_cell.angle_beta   90.00
_cell.angle_gamma   90.00
#
_symmetry.space_group_name_H-M   'P 1'
#
loop_
_entity.id
_entity.type
_entity.pdbx_description
1 polymer ?
#
loop_
_entity_poly.entity_id
_entity_poly.type
_entity_poly.pdbx_seq_one_letter_code
_entity_poly.pdbx_strand_id
1 'polypeptide(L)'
;MRTNRLLLMMAFAKTVLVATTSHSADWKIHVQWCEANAGHDVPRVECQVKNMPDGQVRDNRSPAELVSAARKSVSEGKCDEAILWLTEGCQCHNFGAQTEIRNGRDEVCAYLKK
;
A
#
# COMPACT_ATOMS: atom_id res chain seq x y z
N MET A 1 55.73 19.92 -36.42
CA MET A 1 55.10 18.88 -37.28
C MET A 1 55.51 17.50 -36.79
N ARG A 2 54.58 16.73 -36.23
CA ARG A 2 54.64 15.26 -36.08
C ARG A 2 53.22 14.76 -35.85
N THR A 3 52.69 14.00 -36.80
CA THR A 3 51.43 13.25 -36.70
C THR A 3 51.75 11.76 -36.69
N ASN A 4 51.11 11.02 -35.77
CA ASN A 4 50.73 9.61 -35.88
C ASN A 4 49.87 9.29 -34.64
N ARG A 5 48.54 9.35 -34.71
CA ARG A 5 47.62 8.25 -35.06
C ARG A 5 47.80 6.99 -34.21
N LEU A 6 47.00 6.89 -33.15
CA LEU A 6 46.42 5.65 -32.59
C LEU A 6 45.09 6.07 -31.95
N LEU A 7 43.94 5.88 -32.61
CA LEU A 7 43.02 4.74 -32.48
C LEU A 7 42.48 4.51 -31.06
N LEU A 8 41.15 4.28 -31.00
CA LEU A 8 40.34 3.79 -29.87
C LEU A 8 40.11 4.84 -28.75
N MET A 9 38.89 5.20 -28.33
CA MET A 9 37.68 4.40 -28.24
C MET A 9 36.41 5.23 -28.53
N MET A 10 35.61 4.71 -29.45
CA MET A 10 34.15 4.85 -29.44
C MET A 10 33.63 4.46 -28.05
N ALA A 11 32.92 5.35 -27.37
CA ALA A 11 31.46 5.42 -27.37
C ALA A 11 30.82 4.67 -26.19
N PHE A 12 29.67 5.21 -25.78
CA PHE A 12 28.66 4.58 -24.94
C PHE A 12 29.06 4.29 -23.48
N ALA A 13 29.08 5.34 -22.66
CA ALA A 13 28.54 5.19 -21.31
C ALA A 13 27.00 5.10 -21.44
N LYS A 14 26.52 3.89 -21.81
CA LYS A 14 25.11 3.51 -21.72
C LYS A 14 24.70 3.62 -20.25
N THR A 15 23.79 4.55 -20.01
CA THR A 15 22.69 4.48 -19.04
C THR A 15 22.66 3.19 -18.22
N VAL A 16 23.07 3.26 -16.96
CA VAL A 16 22.54 2.36 -15.93
C VAL A 16 21.41 3.11 -15.24
N LEU A 17 20.25 3.13 -15.91
CA LEU A 17 19.00 3.36 -15.21
C LEU A 17 18.79 2.07 -14.41
N VAL A 18 19.15 2.08 -13.13
CA VAL A 18 18.67 1.05 -12.20
C VAL A 18 17.17 1.26 -12.13
N ALA A 19 16.44 0.53 -12.97
CA ALA A 19 15.03 0.31 -12.76
C ALA A 19 14.91 -0.47 -11.45
N THR A 20 14.63 0.24 -10.35
CA THR A 20 14.16 -0.35 -9.11
C THR A 20 12.76 -0.88 -9.36
N THR A 21 12.66 -2.03 -10.06
CA THR A 21 11.39 -2.70 -10.23
C THR A 21 10.99 -3.38 -8.93
N SER A 22 9.84 -2.92 -8.41
CA SER A 22 8.89 -3.68 -7.61
C SER A 22 9.12 -3.77 -6.09
N HIS A 23 8.98 -2.63 -5.40
CA HIS A 23 8.28 -2.58 -4.09
C HIS A 23 6.80 -2.20 -4.26
N SER A 24 6.34 -1.96 -5.50
CA SER A 24 5.03 -1.41 -5.82
C SER A 24 3.87 -2.43 -5.74
N ALA A 25 4.12 -3.72 -5.49
CA ALA A 25 3.09 -4.76 -5.65
C ALA A 25 2.58 -5.38 -4.35
N ASP A 26 3.34 -5.30 -3.25
CA ASP A 26 3.01 -6.11 -2.06
C ASP A 26 1.85 -5.50 -1.26
N TRP A 27 1.84 -4.17 -1.09
CA TRP A 27 0.70 -3.46 -0.48
C TRP A 27 -0.62 -3.72 -1.21
N LYS A 28 -0.60 -3.82 -2.54
CA LYS A 28 -1.81 -3.92 -3.36
C LYS A 28 -2.51 -5.24 -3.13
N ILE A 29 -1.76 -6.32 -3.01
CA ILE A 29 -2.29 -7.66 -2.71
C ILE A 29 -3.02 -7.63 -1.36
N HIS A 30 -2.47 -6.92 -0.36
CA HIS A 30 -3.09 -6.81 0.95
C HIS A 30 -4.35 -5.97 0.98
N VAL A 31 -4.40 -4.87 0.22
CA VAL A 31 -5.64 -4.09 0.06
C VAL A 31 -6.69 -4.90 -0.70
N GLN A 32 -6.31 -5.60 -1.77
CA GLN A 32 -7.22 -6.45 -2.53
C GLN A 32 -7.75 -7.62 -1.70
N TRP A 33 -6.97 -8.17 -0.78
CA TRP A 33 -7.46 -9.15 0.18
C TRP A 33 -8.57 -8.58 1.07
N CYS A 34 -8.44 -7.33 1.52
CA CYS A 34 -9.50 -6.66 2.28
C CYS A 34 -10.78 -6.50 1.46
N GLU A 35 -10.64 -6.11 0.19
CA GLU A 35 -11.77 -5.94 -0.74
C GLU A 35 -12.43 -7.27 -1.08
N ALA A 36 -11.66 -8.33 -1.32
CA ALA A 36 -12.21 -9.65 -1.62
C ALA A 36 -13.01 -10.21 -0.43
N ASN A 37 -12.53 -10.00 0.79
CA ASN A 37 -13.24 -10.43 2.01
C ASN A 37 -14.41 -9.52 2.40
N ALA A 38 -14.56 -8.34 1.77
CA ALA A 38 -15.74 -7.49 1.97
C ALA A 38 -17.04 -8.17 1.48
N GLY A 39 -16.96 -9.07 0.51
CA GLY A 39 -18.12 -9.80 -0.01
C GLY A 39 -18.52 -11.05 0.79
N HIS A 40 -17.80 -11.37 1.87
CA HIS A 40 -17.96 -12.61 2.61
C HIS A 40 -18.28 -12.32 4.08
N ASP A 41 -19.17 -13.14 4.67
CA ASP A 41 -19.29 -13.27 6.13
C ASP A 41 -18.07 -14.04 6.66
N VAL A 42 -16.89 -13.44 6.53
CA VAL A 42 -15.72 -13.95 7.23
C VAL A 42 -15.94 -13.75 8.74
N PRO A 43 -15.49 -14.71 9.57
CA PRO A 43 -15.55 -14.57 11.02
C PRO A 43 -15.01 -13.20 11.42
N ARG A 44 -15.73 -12.49 12.30
CA ARG A 44 -15.24 -11.28 12.93
C ARG A 44 -13.96 -11.65 13.66
N VAL A 45 -12.82 -11.42 13.02
CA VAL A 45 -11.52 -11.70 13.62
C VAL A 45 -11.43 -10.79 14.84
N GLU A 46 -11.27 -11.38 16.03
CA GLU A 46 -11.16 -10.71 17.33
C GLU A 46 -9.91 -9.82 17.39
N CYS A 47 -9.93 -8.75 16.62
CA CYS A 47 -8.93 -7.72 16.67
C CYS A 47 -9.49 -6.62 17.55
N GLN A 48 -9.07 -6.61 18.81
CA GLN A 48 -9.40 -5.54 19.74
C GLN A 48 -8.52 -4.32 19.49
N VAL A 49 -8.69 -3.69 18.32
CA VAL A 49 -8.09 -2.38 18.09
C VAL A 49 -8.93 -1.36 18.80
N LYS A 50 -8.35 -0.77 19.86
CA LYS A 50 -9.03 0.17 20.77
C LYS A 50 -9.16 1.59 20.23
N ASN A 51 -8.38 1.94 19.20
CA ASN A 51 -8.28 3.31 18.69
C ASN A 51 -8.42 3.35 17.16
N MET A 52 -9.57 2.92 16.64
CA MET A 52 -9.88 3.17 15.23
C MET A 52 -10.07 4.68 15.00
N PRO A 53 -10.00 5.19 13.75
CA PRO A 53 -10.11 6.62 13.47
C PRO A 53 -11.38 7.30 14.02
N ASP A 54 -12.45 6.53 14.23
CA ASP A 54 -13.71 7.00 14.83
C ASP A 54 -13.77 6.89 16.36
N GLY A 55 -12.66 6.52 17.01
CA GLY A 55 -12.57 6.29 18.45
C GLY A 55 -13.29 5.04 18.94
N GLN A 56 -13.81 4.20 18.03
CA GLN A 56 -14.53 2.98 18.39
C GLN A 56 -13.60 1.76 18.34
N VAL A 57 -13.97 0.72 19.10
CA VAL A 57 -13.31 -0.58 18.99
C VAL A 57 -13.70 -1.24 17.67
N ARG A 58 -12.78 -1.99 17.04
CA ARG A 58 -13.07 -2.71 15.79
C ARG A 58 -14.16 -3.79 15.94
N ASP A 59 -14.14 -4.54 17.05
CA ASP A 59 -14.96 -5.70 17.48
C ASP A 59 -16.10 -6.18 16.54
N ASN A 60 -17.00 -5.31 16.10
CA ASN A 60 -18.20 -5.69 15.34
C ASN A 60 -18.21 -5.36 13.84
N ARG A 61 -17.13 -4.82 13.28
CA ARG A 61 -17.12 -4.39 11.88
C ARG A 61 -16.70 -5.49 10.91
N SER A 62 -17.51 -5.67 9.89
CA SER A 62 -17.20 -6.48 8.71
C SER A 62 -16.03 -5.88 7.92
N PRO A 63 -15.31 -6.69 7.11
CA PRO A 63 -14.32 -6.15 6.19
C PRO A 63 -14.90 -5.12 5.21
N ALA A 64 -16.18 -5.26 4.82
CA ALA A 64 -16.86 -4.29 3.95
C ALA A 64 -16.96 -2.91 4.59
N GLU A 65 -17.33 -2.84 5.87
CA GLU A 65 -17.39 -1.58 6.61
C GLU A 65 -16.00 -0.94 6.73
N LEU A 66 -14.96 -1.74 6.97
CA LEU A 66 -13.58 -1.25 7.08
C LEU A 66 -13.06 -0.69 5.74
N VAL A 67 -13.29 -1.38 4.62
CA VAL A 67 -12.90 -0.92 3.28
C VAL A 67 -13.71 0.32 2.88
N SER A 68 -15.01 0.35 3.18
CA SER A 68 -15.87 1.50 2.93
C SER A 68 -15.40 2.73 3.72
N ALA A 69 -15.05 2.56 5.00
CA ALA A 69 -14.49 3.62 5.83
C ALA A 69 -13.14 4.12 5.30
N ALA A 70 -12.26 3.21 4.85
CA ALA A 70 -10.99 3.60 4.22
C ALA A 70 -11.21 4.48 2.98
N ARG A 71 -12.10 4.07 2.07
CA ARG A 71 -12.44 4.83 0.86
C ARG A 71 -13.06 6.19 1.20
N LYS A 72 -13.95 6.23 2.20
CA LYS A 72 -14.54 7.48 2.70
C LYS A 72 -13.45 8.43 3.22
N SER A 73 -12.54 7.96 4.08
CA SER A 73 -11.43 8.78 4.58
C SER A 73 -10.56 9.32 3.44
N VAL A 74 -10.25 8.51 2.42
CA VAL A 74 -9.53 8.98 1.23
C VAL A 74 -10.30 10.06 0.46
N SER A 75 -11.62 9.91 0.29
CA SER A 75 -12.47 10.91 -0.37
C SER A 75 -12.52 12.25 0.38
N GLU A 76 -12.33 12.22 1.70
CA GLU A 76 -12.24 13.39 2.58
C GLU A 76 -10.81 13.97 2.68
N GLY A 77 -9.85 13.41 1.92
CA GLY A 77 -8.44 13.81 1.96
C GLY A 77 -7.66 13.29 3.17
N LYS A 78 -8.24 12.38 3.95
CA LYS A 78 -7.69 11.83 5.20
C LYS A 78 -6.99 10.51 4.95
N CYS A 79 -5.86 10.58 4.27
CA CYS A 79 -5.15 9.36 3.86
C CYS A 79 -4.65 8.52 5.04
N ASP A 80 -4.17 9.15 6.11
CA ASP A 80 -3.64 8.43 7.28
C ASP A 80 -4.75 7.64 8.00
N GLU A 81 -5.96 8.17 8.06
CA GLU A 81 -7.11 7.43 8.58
C GLU A 81 -7.43 6.21 7.70
N ALA A 82 -7.35 6.36 6.37
CA ALA A 82 -7.56 5.24 5.45
C ALA A 82 -6.54 4.12 5.64
N ILE A 83 -5.27 4.46 5.91
CA ILE A 83 -4.24 3.49 6.25
C ILE A 83 -4.60 2.76 7.55
N LEU A 84 -5.03 3.48 8.60
CA LEU A 84 -5.43 2.85 9.86
C LEU A 84 -6.63 1.90 9.70
N TRP A 85 -7.62 2.25 8.86
CA TRP A 85 -8.73 1.36 8.51
C TRP A 85 -8.27 0.05 7.87
N LEU A 86 -7.21 0.09 7.07
CA LEU A 86 -6.66 -1.09 6.41
C LEU A 86 -5.70 -1.87 7.31
N THR A 87 -4.84 -1.20 8.10
CA THR A 87 -3.82 -1.86 8.91
C THR A 87 -4.36 -2.36 10.24
N GLU A 88 -4.99 -1.47 11.02
CA GLU A 88 -5.52 -1.79 12.36
C GLU A 88 -6.95 -2.34 12.27
N GLY A 89 -7.70 -1.85 11.30
CA GLY A 89 -8.85 -2.58 10.81
C GLY A 89 -8.36 -3.81 10.06
N CYS A 90 -8.63 -3.92 8.78
CA CYS A 90 -8.58 -5.18 8.02
C CYS A 90 -7.40 -6.16 8.35
N GLN A 91 -6.14 -5.69 8.31
CA GLN A 91 -4.90 -6.47 8.45
C GLN A 91 -4.34 -6.53 9.88
N CYS A 92 -5.18 -6.37 10.90
CA CYS A 92 -4.79 -6.31 12.32
C CYS A 92 -3.89 -7.45 12.84
N HIS A 93 -3.95 -8.64 12.25
CA HIS A 93 -3.19 -9.82 12.66
C HIS A 93 -1.96 -10.07 11.79
N ASN A 94 -1.73 -9.25 10.76
CA ASN A 94 -0.66 -9.44 9.78
C ASN A 94 0.27 -8.21 9.76
N PHE A 95 1.26 -8.19 10.65
CA PHE A 95 2.23 -7.09 10.75
C PHE A 95 3.03 -6.85 9.46
N GLY A 96 3.26 -7.89 8.65
CA GLY A 96 3.89 -7.75 7.33
C GLY A 96 3.02 -6.93 6.40
N ALA A 97 1.75 -7.33 6.24
CA ALA A 97 0.77 -6.59 5.45
C ALA A 97 0.58 -5.15 5.94
N GLN A 98 0.55 -4.92 7.26
CA GLN A 98 0.49 -3.57 7.81
C GLN A 98 1.69 -2.73 7.41
N THR A 99 2.90 -3.29 7.48
CA THR A 99 4.14 -2.60 7.11
C THR A 99 4.13 -2.23 5.64
N GLU A 100 3.74 -3.15 4.77
CA GLU A 100 3.69 -2.91 3.33
C GLU A 100 2.62 -1.88 2.94
N ILE A 101 1.43 -1.94 3.56
CA ILE A 101 0.38 -0.93 3.36
C ILE A 101 0.86 0.45 3.83
N ARG A 102 1.54 0.56 4.98
CA ARG A 102 2.11 1.84 5.45
C ARG A 102 3.21 2.36 4.52
N ASN A 103 4.06 1.48 4.01
CA ASN A 103 5.13 1.85 3.07
C ASN A 103 4.57 2.31 1.71
N GLY A 104 3.47 1.72 1.24
CA GLY A 104 2.78 2.09 0.01
C GLY A 104 1.69 3.15 0.19
N ARG A 105 1.78 4.01 1.22
CA ARG A 105 0.71 4.92 1.64
C ARG A 105 0.10 5.71 0.49
N ASP A 106 0.92 6.36 -0.32
CA ASP A 106 0.45 7.28 -1.35
C ASP A 106 -0.21 6.52 -2.51
N GLU A 107 0.34 5.35 -2.87
CA GLU A 107 -0.22 4.46 -3.88
C GLU A 107 -1.51 3.78 -3.42
N VAL A 108 -1.60 3.36 -2.15
CA VAL A 108 -2.83 2.88 -1.51
C VAL A 108 -3.90 3.97 -1.57
N CYS A 109 -3.54 5.20 -1.20
CA CYS A 109 -4.46 6.34 -1.27
C CYS A 109 -4.98 6.57 -2.69
N ALA A 110 -4.08 6.57 -3.67
CA ALA A 110 -4.43 6.76 -5.08
C ALA A 110 -5.29 5.59 -5.62
N TYR A 111 -5.05 4.37 -5.12
CA TYR A 111 -5.85 3.20 -5.45
C TYR A 111 -7.28 3.28 -4.91
N LEU A 112 -7.46 3.67 -3.65
CA LEU A 112 -8.76 3.79 -2.99
C LEU A 112 -9.63 4.95 -3.51
N LYS A 113 -9.05 5.91 -4.24
CA LYS A 113 -9.79 7.00 -4.93
C LYS A 113 -10.57 6.53 -6.16
N LYS A 114 -10.24 5.36 -6.70
CA LYS A 114 -10.85 4.79 -7.91
C LYS A 114 -12.16 4.08 -7.56
#